data_AF-A0A0M2NRU1-F1
#
_entry.id   AF-A0A0M2NRU1-F1
#
_cell.length_a   1.000
_cell.length_b   1.000
_cell.length_c   1.000
_cell.angle_alpha   90.00
_cell.angle_beta   90.00
_cell.angle_gamma   90.00
#
_symmetry.space_group_name_H-M   'P 1'
#
loop_
_entity.id
_entity.type
_entity.pdbx_description
1 polymer ?
#
loop_
_entity_poly.entity_id
_entity_poly.type
_entity_poly.pdbx_seq_one_letter_code
_entity_poly.pdbx_strand_id
1 'polypeptide(L)'
;MTEARSLKFFKYFYTHRGPVLDFNNYELVRFFYKHLTKYLKKNRGLFVLTDPYTLENIRNTQGEILESYNNRPLLKTMEDLGYKHQGYTVGYSQTSQIRWLSVLDLKNKTEDQLLKDMDYQTRRNIKKTYEMDVKVRTLPIEETDTFFKLFKMAEEKHGFTFRGKEYFEQMQKIYHNNSMLKLAYIDLSELLIKQNNHLDKLNNTLEQTKTNLEANPDSKKSKNKYEQELQQIKAQKRKVSETESLIETDGMILDLAASLYIFNDHEVYYLSSGSNPKYNPYMGAYRLQWEMIKFAKEHNINRYNFYGITGDFSENAEDFGVQKFKSGFNAHVEEYIGDFIKPVRPILYKIYTLLK
;
A
#
# COMPACT_ATOMS: atom_id res chain seq x y z
N MET A 1 -8.46 7.84 21.63
CA MET A 1 -7.27 8.36 22.36
C MET A 1 -6.74 7.26 23.26
N THR A 2 -5.44 7.00 23.24
CA THR A 2 -4.79 6.05 24.16
C THR A 2 -4.00 6.78 25.23
N GLU A 3 -3.60 6.05 26.26
CA GLU A 3 -2.73 6.53 27.32
C GLU A 3 -1.62 5.53 27.61
N ALA A 4 -0.46 6.05 28.04
CA ALA A 4 0.65 5.25 28.54
C ALA A 4 1.19 5.87 29.82
N ARG A 5 1.77 5.06 30.71
CA ARG A 5 2.37 5.56 31.95
C ARG A 5 3.55 6.48 31.63
N SER A 6 3.66 7.59 32.35
CA SER A 6 4.80 8.50 32.29
C SER A 6 5.12 9.00 33.70
N LEU A 7 6.38 8.85 34.12
CA LEU A 7 6.74 8.93 35.55
C LEU A 7 5.91 7.94 36.39
N LYS A 8 6.01 8.02 37.73
CA LYS A 8 5.39 7.05 38.63
C LYS A 8 3.84 7.06 38.59
N PHE A 9 3.21 8.23 38.44
CA PHE A 9 1.76 8.38 38.60
C PHE A 9 1.04 9.14 37.47
N PHE A 10 1.79 9.69 36.51
CA PHE A 10 1.22 10.47 35.43
C PHE A 10 1.11 9.63 34.15
N LYS A 11 0.43 10.21 33.16
CA LYS A 11 0.16 9.56 31.89
C LYS A 11 0.51 10.48 30.72
N TYR A 12 1.05 9.88 29.68
CA TYR A 12 1.10 10.42 28.33
C TYR A 12 -0.20 10.05 27.60
N PHE A 13 -0.77 10.98 26.85
CA PHE A 13 -1.96 10.75 26.01
C PHE A 13 -1.65 10.99 24.54
N TYR A 14 -2.26 10.20 23.65
CA TYR A 14 -2.12 10.35 22.20
C TYR A 14 -3.47 10.25 21.48
N THR A 15 -3.77 11.23 20.62
CA THR A 15 -5.10 11.38 19.98
C THR A 15 -5.32 10.50 18.75
N HIS A 16 -4.27 9.90 18.16
CA HIS A 16 -4.34 9.02 16.98
C HIS A 16 -5.01 9.68 15.78
N ARG A 17 -4.35 10.67 15.15
CA ARG A 17 -4.86 11.48 14.02
C ARG A 17 -6.09 12.33 14.32
N GLY A 18 -6.67 12.19 15.51
CA GLY A 18 -7.79 12.99 15.99
C GLY A 18 -7.36 14.32 16.59
N PRO A 19 -8.34 15.18 16.93
CA PRO A 19 -9.78 14.94 16.81
C PRO A 19 -10.32 15.06 15.37
N VAL A 20 -11.50 14.49 15.13
CA VAL A 20 -12.27 14.72 13.90
C VAL A 20 -13.18 15.94 14.13
N LEU A 21 -12.81 17.08 13.54
CA LEU A 21 -13.57 18.33 13.58
C LEU A 21 -13.18 19.23 12.41
N ASP A 22 -13.96 20.28 12.15
CA ASP A 22 -13.59 21.32 11.20
C ASP A 22 -12.52 22.24 11.81
N PHE A 23 -11.28 22.11 11.33
CA PHE A 23 -10.13 22.89 11.80
C PHE A 23 -10.12 24.34 11.29
N ASN A 24 -11.02 24.71 10.36
CA ASN A 24 -11.23 26.11 9.96
C ASN A 24 -12.17 26.84 10.92
N ASN A 25 -12.96 26.12 11.72
CA ASN A 25 -13.78 26.70 12.78
C ASN A 25 -12.95 26.88 14.06
N TYR A 26 -12.25 28.01 14.16
CA TYR A 26 -11.33 28.27 15.28
C TYR A 26 -12.01 28.36 16.65
N GLU A 27 -13.28 28.75 16.71
CA GLU A 27 -14.05 28.72 17.97
C GLU A 27 -14.26 27.29 18.45
N LEU A 28 -14.63 26.38 17.54
CA LEU A 28 -14.76 24.95 17.82
C LEU A 28 -13.42 24.33 18.23
N VAL A 29 -12.34 24.65 17.51
CA VAL A 29 -10.97 24.21 17.85
C VAL A 29 -10.62 24.65 19.28
N ARG A 30 -10.83 25.94 19.62
CA ARG A 30 -10.57 26.48 20.97
C ARG A 30 -11.41 25.78 22.02
N PHE A 31 -12.70 25.59 21.76
CA PHE A 31 -13.60 24.88 22.66
C PHE A 31 -13.09 23.45 22.93
N PHE A 32 -12.85 22.67 21.88
CA PHE A 32 -12.41 21.28 22.00
C PHE A 32 -11.10 21.17 22.78
N TYR A 33 -10.04 21.86 22.36
CA TYR A 33 -8.71 21.70 22.97
C TYR A 33 -8.63 22.28 24.39
N LYS A 34 -9.42 23.31 24.72
CA LYS A 34 -9.58 23.80 26.09
C LYS A 34 -10.21 22.72 26.98
N HIS A 35 -11.25 22.04 26.49
CA HIS A 35 -11.93 20.98 27.24
C HIS A 35 -11.11 19.68 27.30
N LEU A 36 -10.39 19.33 26.23
CA LEU A 36 -9.41 18.24 26.23
C LEU A 36 -8.36 18.47 27.32
N THR A 37 -7.81 19.69 27.43
CA THR A 37 -6.85 20.00 28.49
C THR A 37 -7.43 19.80 29.89
N LYS A 38 -8.67 20.23 30.13
CA LYS A 38 -9.35 20.01 31.42
C LYS A 38 -9.51 18.51 31.70
N TYR A 39 -9.92 17.73 30.70
CA TYR A 39 -10.03 16.27 30.79
C TYR A 39 -8.69 15.63 31.15
N LEU A 40 -7.61 16.00 30.45
CA LEU A 40 -6.27 15.46 30.69
C LEU A 40 -5.77 15.77 32.10
N LYS A 41 -6.00 16.98 32.62
CA LYS A 41 -5.64 17.35 34.00
C LYS A 41 -6.31 16.44 35.03
N LYS A 42 -7.61 16.17 34.87
CA LYS A 42 -8.39 15.27 35.74
C LYS A 42 -7.88 13.83 35.68
N ASN A 43 -7.42 13.39 34.51
CA ASN A 43 -6.92 12.03 34.28
C ASN A 43 -5.40 11.86 34.47
N ARG A 44 -4.78 12.71 35.30
CA ARG A 44 -3.33 12.67 35.62
C ARG A 44 -2.43 12.77 34.37
N GLY A 45 -2.87 13.49 33.34
CA GLY A 45 -2.06 13.79 32.16
C GLY A 45 -0.82 14.61 32.51
N LEU A 46 0.33 14.13 32.07
CA LEU A 46 1.61 14.85 32.09
C LEU A 46 1.72 15.74 30.86
N PHE A 47 1.50 15.15 29.69
CA PHE A 47 1.47 15.79 28.40
C PHE A 47 0.59 15.00 27.42
N VAL A 48 0.21 15.64 26.32
CA VAL A 48 -0.51 15.03 25.20
C VAL A 48 0.21 15.31 23.90
N LEU A 49 0.29 14.30 23.02
CA LEU A 49 0.63 14.43 21.61
C LEU A 49 -0.68 14.41 20.81
N THR A 50 -0.82 15.36 19.89
CA THR A 50 -1.95 15.42 18.97
C THR A 50 -1.43 15.73 17.57
N ASP A 51 -1.95 15.02 16.58
CA ASP A 51 -1.47 15.01 15.20
C ASP A 51 -2.66 15.09 14.22
N PRO A 52 -3.41 16.21 14.24
CA PRO A 52 -4.67 16.31 13.51
C PRO A 52 -4.47 16.02 12.02
N TYR A 53 -5.45 15.36 11.42
CA TYR A 53 -5.42 14.96 10.00
C TYR A 53 -5.73 16.16 9.07
N THR A 54 -4.92 17.22 9.20
CA THR A 54 -5.02 18.50 8.46
C THR A 54 -3.85 18.61 7.48
N LEU A 55 -4.17 18.92 6.22
CA LEU A 55 -3.18 19.12 5.17
C LEU A 55 -2.41 20.44 5.36
N GLU A 56 -1.11 20.38 5.15
CA GLU A 56 -0.21 21.52 5.01
C GLU A 56 0.01 21.83 3.52
N ASN A 57 0.36 20.81 2.72
CA ASN A 57 0.59 20.97 1.29
C ASN A 57 0.12 19.73 0.50
N ILE A 58 -0.25 19.94 -0.75
CA ILE A 58 -0.26 18.90 -1.79
C ILE A 58 0.98 19.10 -2.65
N ARG A 59 1.70 18.01 -2.92
CA ARG A 59 2.94 17.98 -3.68
C ARG A 59 2.88 16.95 -4.79
N ASN A 60 3.71 17.13 -5.80
CA ASN A 60 3.99 16.07 -6.75
C ASN A 60 4.96 15.04 -6.16
N THR A 61 5.27 14.01 -6.95
CA THR A 61 6.14 12.89 -6.54
C THR A 61 7.63 13.25 -6.46
N GLN A 62 7.99 14.48 -6.84
CA GLN A 62 9.33 15.06 -6.76
C GLN A 62 9.47 16.02 -5.57
N GLY A 63 8.40 16.17 -4.77
CA GLY A 63 8.38 17.03 -3.59
C GLY A 63 8.04 18.49 -3.88
N GLU A 64 7.75 18.86 -5.12
CA GLU A 64 7.36 20.23 -5.48
C GLU A 64 5.93 20.51 -5.01
N ILE A 65 5.69 21.70 -4.46
CA ILE A 65 4.37 22.11 -3.96
C ILE A 65 3.46 22.44 -5.13
N LEU A 66 2.32 21.75 -5.19
CA LEU A 66 1.22 22.00 -6.12
C LEU A 66 0.16 22.91 -5.48
N GLU A 67 -0.13 22.71 -4.21
CA GLU A 67 -1.09 23.49 -3.42
C GLU A 67 -0.59 23.62 -1.98
N SER A 68 -0.83 24.78 -1.36
CA SER A 68 -0.43 25.06 0.01
C SER A 68 -1.61 25.62 0.80
N TYR A 69 -1.83 25.11 2.01
CA TYR A 69 -2.91 25.51 2.89
C TYR A 69 -2.42 26.51 3.94
N ASN A 70 -3.12 27.64 4.10
CA ASN A 70 -2.75 28.65 5.09
C ASN A 70 -3.15 28.21 6.51
N ASN A 71 -2.32 27.39 7.15
CA ASN A 71 -2.52 26.93 8.52
C ASN A 71 -2.02 27.89 9.60
N ARG A 72 -1.52 29.09 9.25
CA ARG A 72 -1.01 30.06 10.24
C ARG A 72 -2.03 30.39 11.35
N PRO A 73 -3.33 30.62 11.05
CA PRO A 73 -4.31 30.90 12.10
C PRO A 73 -4.55 29.69 13.02
N LEU A 74 -4.50 28.48 12.48
CA LEU A 74 -4.62 27.25 13.26
C LEU A 74 -3.40 27.06 14.17
N LEU A 75 -2.17 27.20 13.62
CA LEU A 75 -0.94 27.15 14.40
C LEU A 75 -0.97 28.15 15.56
N LYS A 76 -1.41 29.39 15.28
CA LYS A 76 -1.54 30.42 16.31
C LYS A 76 -2.58 30.05 17.38
N THR A 77 -3.72 29.53 16.95
CA THR A 77 -4.79 29.07 17.85
C THR A 77 -4.30 27.94 18.76
N MET A 78 -3.57 26.97 18.22
CA MET A 78 -2.98 25.87 18.98
C MET A 78 -1.92 26.37 19.97
N GLU A 79 -1.06 27.30 19.54
CA GLU A 79 -0.04 27.93 20.38
C GLU A 79 -0.66 28.70 21.56
N ASP A 80 -1.69 29.51 21.32
CA ASP A 80 -2.42 30.25 22.37
C ASP A 80 -3.01 29.30 23.43
N LEU A 81 -3.41 28.10 23.00
CA LEU A 81 -3.92 27.04 23.86
C LEU A 81 -2.77 26.26 24.54
N GLY A 82 -1.51 26.54 24.25
CA GLY A 82 -0.34 25.87 24.81
C GLY A 82 -0.01 24.53 24.14
N TYR A 83 -0.56 24.24 22.96
CA TYR A 83 -0.18 23.11 22.11
C TYR A 83 0.91 23.58 21.15
N LYS A 84 2.15 23.14 21.41
CA LYS A 84 3.33 23.57 20.65
C LYS A 84 3.52 22.67 19.44
N HIS A 85 3.59 23.26 18.25
CA HIS A 85 3.96 22.53 17.03
C HIS A 85 5.38 21.95 17.16
N GLN A 86 5.59 20.73 16.68
CA GLN A 86 6.87 20.02 16.77
C GLN A 86 7.76 20.21 15.54
N GLY A 87 7.38 21.10 14.62
CA GLY A 87 8.09 21.33 13.38
C GLY A 87 7.67 20.38 12.26
N TYR A 88 8.29 20.59 11.10
CA TYR A 88 7.96 19.90 9.87
C TYR A 88 8.92 18.73 9.62
N THR A 89 8.67 17.60 10.30
CA THR A 89 9.54 16.42 10.25
C THR A 89 9.47 15.68 8.91
N VAL A 90 10.58 15.01 8.58
CA VAL A 90 10.80 14.09 7.44
C VAL A 90 11.34 12.78 8.01
N GLY A 91 11.05 11.66 7.35
CA GLY A 91 11.43 10.31 7.75
C GLY A 91 10.45 9.66 8.73
N TYR A 92 10.65 8.37 8.99
CA TYR A 92 9.84 7.64 9.97
C TYR A 92 10.23 8.01 11.40
N SER A 93 9.24 8.05 12.28
CA SER A 93 9.40 8.31 13.71
C SER A 93 8.88 7.12 14.51
N GLN A 94 9.54 6.80 15.61
CA GLN A 94 9.05 5.79 16.55
C GLN A 94 7.86 6.29 17.39
N THR A 95 7.68 7.61 17.49
CA THR A 95 6.67 8.24 18.37
C THR A 95 5.58 8.98 17.62
N SER A 96 5.82 9.32 16.36
CA SER A 96 4.97 10.20 15.55
C SER A 96 4.47 9.47 14.30
N GLN A 97 3.28 9.84 13.84
CA GLN A 97 2.83 9.40 12.53
C GLN A 97 3.64 10.10 11.45
N ILE A 98 3.81 9.41 10.33
CA ILE A 98 4.45 9.97 9.16
C ILE A 98 3.63 11.15 8.62
N ARG A 99 4.30 12.27 8.30
CA ARG A 99 3.64 13.47 7.80
C ARG A 99 3.29 13.41 6.32
N TRP A 100 3.74 12.40 5.60
CA TRP A 100 3.72 12.34 4.14
C TRP A 100 2.97 11.10 3.70
N LEU A 101 1.83 11.27 3.02
CA LEU A 101 1.05 10.16 2.47
C LEU A 101 1.04 10.25 0.95
N SER A 102 1.20 9.12 0.27
CA SER A 102 0.97 9.05 -1.16
C SER A 102 -0.46 8.62 -1.43
N VAL A 103 -1.19 9.44 -2.20
CA VAL A 103 -2.63 9.32 -2.35
C VAL A 103 -3.01 9.39 -3.83
N LEU A 104 -3.90 8.50 -4.25
CA LEU A 104 -4.53 8.52 -5.56
C LEU A 104 -5.97 8.98 -5.41
N ASP A 105 -6.30 10.09 -6.07
CA ASP A 105 -7.68 10.58 -6.20
C ASP A 105 -8.42 9.80 -7.28
N LEU A 106 -9.52 9.17 -6.87
CA LEU A 106 -10.42 8.35 -7.71
C LEU A 106 -11.69 9.10 -8.13
N LYS A 107 -11.90 10.31 -7.59
CA LYS A 107 -13.10 11.10 -7.82
C LYS A 107 -13.29 11.38 -9.31
N ASN A 108 -14.49 11.15 -9.82
CA ASN A 108 -14.87 11.42 -11.21
C ASN A 108 -14.00 10.72 -12.28
N LYS A 109 -13.25 9.66 -11.94
CA LYS A 109 -12.44 8.89 -12.89
C LYS A 109 -13.02 7.48 -13.09
N THR A 110 -13.03 7.01 -14.34
CA THR A 110 -13.33 5.61 -14.67
C THR A 110 -12.10 4.73 -14.45
N GLU A 111 -12.26 3.41 -14.39
CA GLU A 111 -11.12 2.47 -14.33
C GLU A 111 -10.19 2.64 -15.54
N ASP A 112 -10.73 2.79 -16.74
CA ASP A 112 -9.93 3.00 -17.96
C ASP A 112 -9.12 4.30 -17.88
N GLN A 113 -9.72 5.38 -17.36
CA GLN A 113 -9.02 6.65 -17.17
C GLN A 113 -7.90 6.51 -16.13
N LEU A 114 -8.19 5.87 -14.99
CA LEU A 114 -7.18 5.60 -13.95
C LEU A 114 -6.00 4.82 -14.53
N LEU A 115 -6.26 3.75 -15.27
CA LEU A 115 -5.21 2.92 -15.87
C LEU A 115 -4.41 3.69 -16.94
N LYS A 116 -5.07 4.59 -17.69
CA LYS A 116 -4.41 5.45 -18.69
C LYS A 116 -3.51 6.51 -18.04
N ASP A 117 -3.93 7.06 -16.91
CA ASP A 117 -3.20 8.08 -16.17
C ASP A 117 -1.95 7.55 -15.48
N MET A 118 -1.89 6.25 -15.18
CA MET A 118 -0.67 5.60 -14.67
C MET A 118 0.50 5.73 -15.64
N ASP A 119 1.71 5.67 -15.09
CA ASP A 119 2.90 5.58 -15.91
C ASP A 119 2.86 4.32 -16.80
N TYR A 120 3.62 4.36 -17.90
CA TYR A 120 3.61 3.28 -18.89
C TYR A 120 3.99 1.93 -18.27
N GLN A 121 4.99 1.90 -17.39
CA GLN A 121 5.52 0.66 -16.84
C GLN A 121 4.56 0.02 -15.84
N THR A 122 3.87 0.81 -15.03
CA THR A 122 2.85 0.40 -14.06
C THR A 122 1.65 -0.18 -14.78
N ARG A 123 1.10 0.53 -15.78
CA ARG A 123 0.03 0.00 -16.63
C ARG A 123 0.44 -1.30 -17.31
N ARG A 124 1.66 -1.36 -17.86
CA ARG A 124 2.19 -2.57 -18.51
C ARG A 124 2.32 -3.73 -17.53
N ASN A 125 2.85 -3.48 -16.32
CA ASN A 125 3.01 -4.49 -15.27
C ASN A 125 1.65 -5.05 -14.85
N ILE A 126 0.66 -4.18 -14.63
CA ILE A 126 -0.72 -4.60 -14.32
C ILE A 126 -1.27 -5.51 -15.41
N LYS A 127 -1.18 -5.10 -16.69
CA LYS A 127 -1.67 -5.91 -17.82
C LYS A 127 -0.98 -7.27 -17.91
N LYS A 128 0.35 -7.30 -17.75
CA LYS A 128 1.15 -8.53 -17.78
C LYS A 128 0.71 -9.53 -16.71
N THR A 129 0.23 -9.06 -15.55
CA THR A 129 -0.22 -9.97 -14.48
C THR A 129 -1.38 -10.88 -14.92
N TYR A 130 -2.27 -10.39 -15.79
CA TYR A 130 -3.36 -11.21 -16.35
C TYR A 130 -2.80 -12.28 -17.31
N GLU A 131 -1.83 -11.91 -18.14
CA GLU A 131 -1.17 -12.84 -19.07
C GLU A 131 -0.39 -13.96 -18.35
N MET A 132 0.10 -13.68 -17.14
CA MET A 132 0.82 -14.63 -16.28
C MET A 132 -0.08 -15.39 -15.31
N ASP A 133 -1.41 -15.27 -15.46
CA ASP A 133 -2.43 -15.92 -14.61
C ASP A 133 -2.30 -15.59 -13.11
N VAL A 134 -1.85 -14.37 -12.78
CA VAL A 134 -1.85 -13.88 -11.41
C VAL A 134 -3.29 -13.62 -10.96
N LYS A 135 -3.65 -14.27 -9.86
CA LYS A 135 -4.96 -14.18 -9.22
C LYS A 135 -4.87 -13.47 -7.90
N VAL A 136 -6.00 -13.00 -7.39
CA VAL A 136 -6.11 -12.39 -6.06
C VAL A 136 -7.24 -13.03 -5.29
N ARG A 137 -6.99 -13.34 -4.01
CA ARG A 137 -8.02 -13.80 -3.07
C ARG A 137 -7.89 -13.07 -1.73
N THR A 138 -8.97 -13.03 -0.97
CA THR A 138 -8.92 -12.62 0.44
C THR A 138 -8.50 -13.82 1.28
N LEU A 139 -7.48 -13.65 2.10
CA LEU A 139 -7.08 -14.60 3.11
C LEU A 139 -8.04 -14.50 4.31
N PRO A 140 -8.59 -15.62 4.79
CA PRO A 140 -9.27 -15.64 6.07
C PRO A 140 -8.23 -15.56 7.21
N ILE A 141 -8.69 -15.30 8.43
CA ILE A 141 -7.82 -15.06 9.58
C ILE A 141 -6.90 -16.26 9.89
N GLU A 142 -7.37 -17.47 9.63
CA GLU A 142 -6.62 -18.72 9.80
C GLU A 142 -5.38 -18.79 8.88
N GLU A 143 -5.41 -18.07 7.75
CA GLU A 143 -4.31 -17.98 6.78
C GLU A 143 -3.44 -16.74 6.99
N THR A 144 -3.53 -16.05 8.13
CA THR A 144 -2.67 -14.88 8.43
C THR A 144 -1.18 -15.22 8.37
N ASP A 145 -0.79 -16.47 8.63
CA ASP A 145 0.60 -16.92 8.48
C ASP A 145 1.14 -16.77 7.06
N THR A 146 0.31 -16.94 6.04
CA THR A 146 0.72 -16.79 4.63
C THR A 146 1.15 -15.35 4.36
N PHE A 147 0.35 -14.37 4.79
CA PHE A 147 0.73 -12.96 4.76
C PHE A 147 1.98 -12.70 5.60
N PHE A 148 2.03 -13.22 6.83
CA PHE A 148 3.11 -12.90 7.76
C PHE A 148 4.48 -13.40 7.27
N LYS A 149 4.52 -14.55 6.60
CA LYS A 149 5.74 -15.05 5.93
C LYS A 149 6.24 -14.08 4.86
N LEU A 150 5.35 -13.60 3.99
CA LEU A 150 5.69 -12.62 2.95
C LEU A 150 6.10 -11.27 3.54
N PHE A 151 5.43 -10.85 4.62
CA PHE A 151 5.75 -9.63 5.35
C PHE A 151 7.16 -9.69 5.95
N LYS A 152 7.54 -10.83 6.55
CA LYS A 152 8.90 -11.05 7.09
C LYS A 152 9.99 -10.98 6.03
N MET A 153 9.76 -11.54 4.84
CA MET A 153 10.72 -11.43 3.72
C MET A 153 10.98 -9.97 3.32
N ALA A 154 9.98 -9.10 3.44
CA ALA A 154 10.14 -7.67 3.22
C ALA A 154 10.85 -6.97 4.38
N GLU A 155 10.55 -7.32 5.64
CA GLU A 155 11.24 -6.78 6.82
C GLU A 155 12.74 -7.09 6.82
N GLU A 156 13.14 -8.33 6.52
CA GLU A 156 14.55 -8.75 6.46
C GLU A 156 15.35 -7.93 5.45
N LYS A 157 14.73 -7.54 4.34
CA LYS A 157 15.33 -6.65 3.34
C LYS A 157 15.57 -5.23 3.87
N HIS A 158 14.73 -4.76 4.79
CA HIS A 158 14.72 -3.37 5.25
C HIS A 158 15.28 -3.17 6.66
N GLY A 159 15.65 -4.24 7.39
CA GLY A 159 16.41 -4.16 8.64
C GLY A 159 15.62 -3.69 9.87
N PHE A 160 14.28 -3.78 9.86
CA PHE A 160 13.42 -3.35 10.97
C PHE A 160 12.38 -4.41 11.36
N THR A 161 12.09 -4.52 12.66
CA THR A 161 11.00 -5.36 13.20
C THR A 161 9.81 -4.47 13.55
N PHE A 162 8.72 -4.55 12.78
CA PHE A 162 7.56 -3.69 12.96
C PHE A 162 6.53 -4.28 13.91
N ARG A 163 5.97 -5.46 13.60
CA ARG A 163 4.83 -6.05 14.32
C ARG A 163 4.85 -7.59 14.26
N GLY A 164 4.34 -8.23 15.31
CA GLY A 164 4.12 -9.69 15.36
C GLY A 164 2.86 -10.12 14.60
N LYS A 165 2.69 -11.42 14.38
CA LYS A 165 1.52 -11.99 13.69
C LYS A 165 0.22 -11.61 14.38
N GLU A 166 0.21 -11.64 15.71
CA GLU A 166 -0.95 -11.37 16.57
C GLU A 166 -1.53 -9.98 16.33
N TYR A 167 -0.68 -9.01 15.95
CA TYR A 167 -1.14 -7.67 15.57
C TYR A 167 -2.06 -7.72 14.35
N PHE A 168 -1.68 -8.46 13.31
CA PHE A 168 -2.46 -8.56 12.08
C PHE A 168 -3.74 -9.38 12.25
N GLU A 169 -3.71 -10.41 13.11
CA GLU A 169 -4.92 -11.13 13.52
C GLU A 169 -5.88 -10.22 14.30
N GLN A 170 -5.36 -9.43 15.24
CA GLN A 170 -6.18 -8.46 15.99
C GLN A 170 -6.78 -7.40 15.08
N MET A 171 -6.02 -6.89 14.10
CA MET A 171 -6.54 -5.92 13.12
C MET A 171 -7.71 -6.49 12.32
N GLN A 172 -7.61 -7.72 11.85
CA GLN A 172 -8.71 -8.40 11.16
C GLN A 172 -9.93 -8.59 12.08
N LYS A 173 -9.74 -8.94 13.35
CA LYS A 173 -10.85 -9.08 14.31
C LYS A 173 -11.55 -7.74 14.58
N ILE A 174 -10.77 -6.68 14.83
CA ILE A 174 -11.28 -5.33 15.15
C ILE A 174 -12.01 -4.75 13.93
N TYR A 175 -11.44 -4.89 12.74
CA TYR A 175 -11.95 -4.34 11.49
C TYR A 175 -12.55 -5.42 10.58
N HIS A 176 -13.21 -6.44 11.11
CA HIS A 176 -13.67 -7.60 10.33
C HIS A 176 -14.51 -7.24 9.10
N ASN A 177 -15.35 -6.21 9.17
CA ASN A 177 -16.16 -5.72 8.03
C ASN A 177 -15.45 -4.68 7.17
N ASN A 178 -14.31 -4.17 7.62
CA ASN A 178 -13.63 -2.99 7.08
C ASN A 178 -12.16 -3.24 6.79
N SER A 179 -11.72 -4.50 6.77
CA SER A 179 -10.36 -4.89 6.46
C SER A 179 -10.32 -6.12 5.59
N MET A 180 -9.28 -6.22 4.79
CA MET A 180 -9.05 -7.34 3.88
C MET A 180 -7.57 -7.65 3.85
N LEU A 181 -7.23 -8.89 4.18
CA LEU A 181 -5.91 -9.42 3.91
C LEU A 181 -5.94 -10.04 2.52
N LYS A 182 -5.33 -9.39 1.52
CA LYS A 182 -5.34 -9.88 0.13
C LYS A 182 -4.03 -10.57 -0.20
N LEU A 183 -4.11 -11.68 -0.93
CA LEU A 183 -2.97 -12.42 -1.48
C LEU A 183 -3.05 -12.41 -3.00
N ALA A 184 -1.97 -11.99 -3.67
CA ALA A 184 -1.74 -12.27 -5.08
C ALA A 184 -0.93 -13.57 -5.20
N TYR A 185 -1.46 -14.51 -5.97
CA TYR A 185 -0.89 -15.84 -6.14
C TYR A 185 -1.02 -16.35 -7.58
N ILE A 186 -0.28 -17.40 -7.93
CA ILE A 186 -0.50 -18.19 -9.14
C ILE A 186 -0.79 -19.62 -8.72
N ASP A 187 -1.85 -20.20 -9.30
CA ASP A 187 -2.08 -21.65 -9.25
C ASP A 187 -1.39 -22.29 -10.45
N LEU A 188 -0.23 -22.90 -10.20
CA LEU A 188 0.58 -23.51 -11.26
C LEU A 188 -0.08 -24.76 -11.84
N SER A 189 -0.93 -25.46 -11.08
CA SER A 189 -1.67 -26.62 -11.59
C SER A 189 -2.68 -26.18 -12.64
N GLU A 190 -3.45 -25.13 -12.33
CA GLU A 190 -4.41 -24.57 -13.29
C GLU A 190 -3.70 -23.92 -14.49
N LEU A 191 -2.59 -23.22 -14.25
CA LEU A 191 -1.78 -22.64 -15.31
C LEU A 191 -1.21 -23.72 -16.24
N LEU A 192 -0.69 -24.83 -15.69
CA LEU A 192 -0.16 -25.95 -16.46
C LEU A 192 -1.26 -26.59 -17.34
N ILE A 193 -2.47 -26.77 -16.81
CA ILE A 193 -3.62 -27.24 -17.60
C ILE A 193 -3.92 -26.29 -18.76
N LYS A 194 -3.98 -24.97 -18.52
CA LYS A 194 -4.18 -23.97 -19.58
C LYS A 194 -3.08 -24.02 -20.63
N GLN A 195 -1.82 -24.15 -20.20
CA GLN A 195 -0.67 -24.19 -21.08
C GLN A 195 -0.64 -25.45 -21.94
N ASN A 196 -0.97 -26.62 -21.38
CA ASN A 196 -1.06 -27.88 -22.12
C ASN A 196 -2.22 -27.88 -23.11
N ASN A 197 -3.40 -27.39 -22.71
CA ASN A 197 -4.52 -27.20 -23.64
C ASN A 197 -4.17 -26.26 -24.80
N HIS A 198 -3.36 -25.22 -24.55
CA HIS A 198 -2.87 -24.35 -25.63
C HIS A 198 -1.86 -25.06 -26.53
N LEU A 199 -0.95 -25.85 -25.95
CA LEU A 199 0.01 -26.66 -26.69
C LEU A 199 -0.69 -27.67 -27.60
N ASP A 200 -1.73 -28.35 -27.12
CA ASP A 200 -2.54 -29.29 -27.90
C ASP A 200 -3.21 -28.61 -29.09
N LYS A 201 -3.77 -27.41 -28.90
CA LYS A 201 -4.35 -26.60 -29.99
C LYS A 201 -3.30 -26.22 -31.04
N LEU A 202 -2.11 -25.82 -30.62
CA LEU A 202 -1.01 -25.50 -31.53
C LEU A 202 -0.57 -26.73 -32.32
N ASN A 203 -0.42 -27.89 -31.66
CA ASN A 203 -0.07 -29.15 -32.33
C ASN A 203 -1.13 -29.56 -33.36
N ASN A 204 -2.42 -29.46 -33.01
CA ASN A 204 -3.52 -29.75 -33.94
C ASN A 204 -3.50 -28.83 -35.16
N THR A 205 -3.17 -27.54 -34.96
CA THR A 205 -3.06 -26.56 -36.06
C THR A 205 -1.86 -26.86 -36.95
N LEU A 206 -0.72 -27.23 -36.35
CA LEU A 206 0.49 -27.62 -37.08
C LEU A 206 0.22 -28.85 -37.97
N GLU A 207 -0.47 -29.87 -37.46
CA GLU A 207 -0.83 -31.06 -38.26
C GLU A 207 -1.72 -30.69 -39.45
N GLN A 208 -2.69 -29.79 -39.28
CA GLN A 208 -3.48 -29.27 -40.41
C GLN A 208 -2.62 -28.51 -41.44
N THR A 209 -1.69 -27.67 -40.97
CA THR A 209 -0.76 -26.95 -41.86
C THR A 209 0.15 -27.92 -42.60
N LYS A 210 0.60 -28.99 -41.93
CA LYS A 210 1.43 -30.05 -42.50
C LYS A 210 0.69 -30.81 -43.61
N THR A 211 -0.55 -31.24 -43.40
CA THR A 211 -1.36 -31.86 -44.46
C THR A 211 -1.55 -30.94 -45.66
N ASN A 212 -1.76 -29.65 -45.44
CA ASN A 212 -1.87 -28.67 -46.54
C ASN A 212 -0.54 -28.46 -47.30
N LEU A 213 0.60 -28.57 -46.62
CA LEU A 213 1.92 -28.52 -47.24
C LEU A 213 2.21 -29.77 -48.07
N GLU A 214 1.82 -30.95 -47.59
CA GLU A 214 1.94 -32.20 -48.33
C GLU A 214 1.10 -32.16 -49.62
N ALA A 215 -0.09 -31.56 -49.57
CA ALA A 215 -0.94 -31.36 -50.74
C ALA A 215 -0.45 -30.26 -51.70
N ASN A 216 0.32 -29.28 -51.22
CA ASN A 216 0.89 -28.20 -52.04
C ASN A 216 2.31 -27.81 -51.57
N PRO A 217 3.34 -28.59 -51.97
CA PRO A 217 4.69 -28.46 -51.44
C PRO A 217 5.41 -27.16 -51.78
N ASP A 218 4.97 -26.43 -52.80
CA ASP A 218 5.63 -25.20 -53.26
C ASP A 218 5.02 -23.92 -52.67
N SER A 219 3.97 -24.05 -51.86
CA SER A 219 3.35 -22.90 -51.18
C SER A 219 4.30 -22.26 -50.18
N LYS A 220 4.96 -21.17 -50.58
CA LYS A 220 5.78 -20.32 -49.70
C LYS A 220 5.01 -19.82 -48.47
N LYS A 221 3.71 -19.51 -48.64
CA LYS A 221 2.83 -19.08 -47.54
C LYS A 221 2.68 -20.19 -46.49
N SER A 222 2.46 -21.43 -46.93
CA SER A 222 2.28 -22.57 -46.01
C SER A 222 3.60 -22.94 -45.32
N LYS A 223 4.74 -22.84 -46.01
CA LYS A 223 6.09 -23.04 -45.41
C LYS A 223 6.35 -22.05 -44.29
N ASN A 224 6.14 -20.75 -44.55
CA ASN A 224 6.33 -19.71 -43.54
C ASN A 224 5.40 -19.90 -42.32
N LYS A 225 4.14 -20.29 -42.56
CA LYS A 225 3.17 -20.55 -41.49
C LYS A 225 3.61 -21.73 -40.62
N TYR A 226 4.07 -22.82 -41.24
CA TYR A 226 4.57 -23.99 -40.52
C TYR A 226 5.78 -23.67 -39.64
N GLU A 227 6.74 -22.90 -40.16
CA GLU A 227 7.91 -22.45 -39.37
C GLU A 227 7.50 -21.58 -38.18
N GLN A 228 6.53 -20.67 -38.38
CA GLN A 228 5.97 -19.84 -37.30
C GLN A 228 5.29 -20.69 -36.21
N GLU A 229 4.47 -21.68 -36.61
CA GLU A 229 3.79 -22.58 -35.68
C GLU A 229 4.79 -23.44 -34.89
N LEU A 230 5.85 -23.94 -35.52
CA LEU A 230 6.94 -24.63 -34.83
C LEU A 230 7.62 -23.74 -33.78
N GLN A 231 7.87 -22.46 -34.11
CA GLN A 231 8.44 -21.51 -33.17
C GLN A 231 7.51 -21.25 -31.97
N GLN A 232 6.20 -21.12 -32.22
CA GLN A 232 5.19 -20.97 -31.17
C GLN A 232 5.13 -22.20 -30.25
N ILE A 233 5.12 -23.41 -30.83
CA ILE A 233 5.14 -24.67 -30.08
C ILE A 233 6.41 -24.77 -29.22
N LYS A 234 7.58 -24.45 -29.78
CA LYS A 234 8.84 -24.44 -29.02
C LYS A 234 8.78 -23.48 -27.83
N ALA A 235 8.27 -22.26 -28.04
CA ALA A 235 8.11 -21.28 -26.98
C ALA A 235 7.12 -21.75 -25.91
N GLN A 236 6.02 -22.39 -26.32
CA GLN A 236 5.00 -22.91 -25.40
C GLN A 236 5.50 -24.10 -24.59
N LYS A 237 6.22 -25.05 -25.21
CA LYS A 237 6.87 -26.17 -24.49
C LYS A 237 7.85 -25.68 -23.43
N ARG A 238 8.59 -24.60 -23.72
CA ARG A 238 9.48 -23.99 -22.72
C ARG A 238 8.69 -23.47 -21.51
N LYS A 239 7.56 -22.77 -21.72
CA LYS A 239 6.70 -22.29 -20.63
C LYS A 239 6.13 -23.44 -19.78
N VAL A 240 5.70 -24.53 -20.43
CA VAL A 240 5.25 -25.76 -19.75
C VAL A 240 6.35 -26.30 -18.86
N SER A 241 7.54 -26.50 -19.39
CA SER A 241 8.69 -27.01 -18.64
C SER A 241 9.13 -26.08 -17.50
N GLU A 242 9.10 -24.76 -17.70
CA GLU A 242 9.35 -23.78 -16.63
C GLU A 242 8.30 -23.89 -15.51
N THR A 243 7.03 -24.09 -15.87
CA THR A 243 5.92 -24.24 -14.90
C THR A 243 6.04 -25.56 -14.13
N GLU A 244 6.36 -26.66 -14.81
CA GLU A 244 6.62 -27.97 -14.18
C GLU A 244 7.78 -27.92 -13.19
N SER A 245 8.89 -27.24 -13.54
CA SER A 245 10.03 -27.05 -12.65
C SER A 245 9.67 -26.21 -11.41
N LEU A 246 8.84 -25.17 -11.57
CA LEU A 246 8.34 -24.39 -10.44
C LEU A 246 7.44 -25.24 -9.53
N ILE A 247 6.60 -26.12 -10.09
CA ILE A 247 5.79 -27.04 -9.28
C ILE A 247 6.68 -27.98 -8.46
N GLU A 248 7.74 -28.53 -9.08
CA GLU A 248 8.68 -29.43 -8.40
C GLU A 248 9.46 -28.74 -7.27
N THR A 249 9.91 -27.50 -7.51
CA THR A 249 10.78 -26.77 -6.59
C THR A 249 10.02 -26.00 -5.51
N ASP A 250 8.87 -25.42 -5.85
CA ASP A 250 8.17 -24.43 -5.03
C ASP A 250 6.74 -24.84 -4.67
N GLY A 251 6.24 -25.95 -5.23
CA GLY A 251 4.89 -26.45 -5.01
C GLY A 251 3.85 -25.85 -5.97
N MET A 252 2.58 -26.25 -5.79
CA MET A 252 1.50 -25.94 -6.74
C MET A 252 1.04 -24.48 -6.70
N ILE A 253 1.23 -23.78 -5.59
CA ILE A 253 0.76 -22.40 -5.39
C ILE A 253 1.97 -21.50 -5.15
N LEU A 254 2.12 -20.47 -5.96
CA LEU A 254 3.12 -19.42 -5.73
C LEU A 254 2.47 -18.23 -5.04
N ASP A 255 2.82 -18.03 -3.77
CA ASP A 255 2.46 -16.83 -3.02
C ASP A 255 3.39 -15.67 -3.42
N LEU A 256 2.87 -14.70 -4.19
CA LEU A 256 3.69 -13.64 -4.78
C LEU A 256 3.84 -12.44 -3.83
N ALA A 257 2.69 -11.92 -3.37
CA ALA A 257 2.61 -10.74 -2.54
C ALA A 257 1.31 -10.76 -1.73
N ALA A 258 1.33 -10.20 -0.53
CA ALA A 258 0.15 -10.07 0.30
C ALA A 258 0.14 -8.74 1.03
N SER A 259 -1.06 -8.22 1.28
CA SER A 259 -1.26 -6.88 1.80
C SER A 259 -2.50 -6.81 2.68
N LEU A 260 -2.38 -6.13 3.82
CA LEU A 260 -3.50 -5.76 4.67
C LEU A 260 -4.04 -4.39 4.23
N TYR A 261 -5.30 -4.39 3.83
CA TYR A 261 -6.06 -3.19 3.53
C TYR A 261 -7.09 -2.94 4.63
N ILE A 262 -7.33 -1.67 4.92
CA ILE A 262 -8.44 -1.19 5.75
C ILE A 262 -9.21 -0.17 4.94
N PHE A 263 -10.51 -0.03 5.14
CA PHE A 263 -11.28 0.99 4.46
C PHE A 263 -12.41 1.54 5.32
N ASN A 264 -12.82 2.75 5.01
CA ASN A 264 -14.03 3.38 5.52
C ASN A 264 -14.69 4.18 4.38
N ASP A 265 -15.73 4.94 4.70
CA ASP A 265 -16.48 5.71 3.70
C ASP A 265 -15.66 6.82 3.03
N HIS A 266 -14.50 7.19 3.60
CA HIS A 266 -13.64 8.25 3.11
C HIS A 266 -12.47 7.73 2.28
N GLU A 267 -11.82 6.63 2.68
CA GLU A 267 -10.64 6.11 1.99
C GLU A 267 -10.38 4.62 2.18
N VAL A 268 -9.65 4.04 1.21
CA VAL A 268 -8.98 2.73 1.34
C VAL A 268 -7.52 2.95 1.71
N TYR A 269 -7.04 2.26 2.73
CA TYR A 269 -5.68 2.31 3.26
C TYR A 269 -4.90 1.06 2.88
N TYR A 270 -3.75 1.24 2.23
CA TYR A 270 -2.74 0.21 2.03
C TYR A 270 -1.78 0.17 3.23
N LEU A 271 -2.15 -0.57 4.30
CA LEU A 271 -1.52 -0.43 5.61
C LEU A 271 -0.19 -1.17 5.75
N SER A 272 -0.14 -2.44 5.33
CA SER A 272 1.05 -3.27 5.48
C SER A 272 1.11 -4.30 4.37
N SER A 273 2.31 -4.66 3.94
CA SER A 273 2.51 -5.53 2.79
C SER A 273 3.80 -6.32 2.87
N GLY A 274 3.80 -7.48 2.21
CA GLY A 274 4.98 -8.28 1.96
C GLY A 274 4.96 -8.88 0.58
N SER A 275 6.13 -9.22 0.05
CA SER A 275 6.26 -9.91 -1.22
C SER A 275 7.45 -10.84 -1.21
N ASN A 276 7.37 -11.93 -1.97
CA ASN A 276 8.48 -12.83 -2.16
C ASN A 276 9.39 -12.29 -3.27
N PRO A 277 10.65 -11.90 -2.97
CA PRO A 277 11.55 -11.33 -3.97
C PRO A 277 11.80 -12.25 -5.18
N LYS A 278 11.79 -13.58 -4.96
CA LYS A 278 11.94 -14.60 -6.01
C LYS A 278 10.86 -14.45 -7.10
N TYR A 279 9.66 -14.00 -6.71
CA TYR A 279 8.49 -13.92 -7.57
C TYR A 279 8.11 -12.49 -8.00
N ASN A 280 8.96 -11.51 -7.72
CA ASN A 280 8.81 -10.14 -8.25
C ASN A 280 8.60 -10.08 -9.78
N PRO A 281 9.20 -10.96 -10.61
CA PRO A 281 8.93 -11.00 -12.06
C PRO A 281 7.48 -11.28 -12.45
N TYR A 282 6.62 -11.71 -11.52
CA TYR A 282 5.17 -11.89 -11.70
C TYR A 282 4.35 -10.65 -11.30
N MET A 283 4.98 -9.61 -10.75
CA MET A 283 4.36 -8.32 -10.42
C MET A 283 3.12 -8.43 -9.51
N GLY A 284 3.10 -9.38 -8.57
CA GLY A 284 1.97 -9.60 -7.66
C GLY A 284 1.53 -8.36 -6.89
N ALA A 285 2.47 -7.51 -6.47
CA ALA A 285 2.17 -6.24 -5.81
C ALA A 285 1.35 -5.28 -6.70
N TYR A 286 1.68 -5.17 -8.00
CA TYR A 286 0.91 -4.34 -8.93
C TYR A 286 -0.51 -4.87 -9.10
N ARG A 287 -0.67 -6.19 -9.14
CA ARG A 287 -2.00 -6.81 -9.23
C ARG A 287 -2.84 -6.51 -7.99
N LEU A 288 -2.28 -6.63 -6.79
CA LEU A 288 -2.97 -6.27 -5.55
C LEU A 288 -3.46 -4.82 -5.53
N GLN A 289 -2.59 -3.87 -5.89
CA GLN A 289 -2.97 -2.46 -5.91
C GLN A 289 -4.09 -2.20 -6.92
N TRP A 290 -4.01 -2.78 -8.11
CA TRP A 290 -5.07 -2.59 -9.11
C TRP A 290 -6.42 -3.18 -8.67
N GLU A 291 -6.43 -4.39 -8.08
CA GLU A 291 -7.66 -4.96 -7.53
C GLU A 291 -8.27 -4.08 -6.43
N MET A 292 -7.43 -3.49 -5.56
CA MET A 292 -7.92 -2.65 -4.47
C MET A 292 -8.32 -1.24 -4.89
N ILE A 293 -7.75 -0.72 -5.98
CA ILE A 293 -8.24 0.51 -6.63
C ILE A 293 -9.63 0.29 -7.22
N LYS A 294 -9.85 -0.84 -7.91
CA LYS A 294 -11.19 -1.22 -8.41
C LYS A 294 -12.18 -1.41 -7.27
N PHE A 295 -11.78 -2.11 -6.20
CA PHE A 295 -12.60 -2.24 -4.98
C PHE A 295 -13.06 -0.87 -4.45
N ALA A 296 -12.14 0.10 -4.34
CA ALA A 296 -12.48 1.44 -3.87
C ALA A 296 -13.52 2.12 -4.78
N LYS A 297 -13.36 1.97 -6.10
CA LYS A 297 -14.31 2.47 -7.11
C LYS A 297 -15.69 1.83 -6.98
N GLU A 298 -15.75 0.51 -6.87
CA GLU A 298 -16.99 -0.25 -6.71
C GLU A 298 -17.76 0.15 -5.44
N HIS A 299 -17.04 0.57 -4.40
CA HIS A 299 -17.60 1.01 -3.12
C HIS A 299 -17.80 2.53 -3.03
N ASN A 300 -17.66 3.27 -4.14
CA ASN A 300 -17.79 4.73 -4.19
C ASN A 300 -16.83 5.49 -3.26
N ILE A 301 -15.70 4.89 -2.91
CA ILE A 301 -14.65 5.50 -2.11
C ILE A 301 -13.72 6.26 -3.06
N ASN A 302 -13.69 7.59 -2.93
CA ASN A 302 -13.00 8.46 -3.89
C ASN A 302 -11.50 8.64 -3.62
N ARG A 303 -10.96 8.00 -2.59
CA ARG A 303 -9.59 8.22 -2.13
C ARG A 303 -8.90 6.89 -1.86
N TYR A 304 -7.80 6.65 -2.56
CA TYR A 304 -6.96 5.48 -2.37
C TYR A 304 -5.61 5.90 -1.78
N ASN A 305 -5.36 5.50 -0.54
CA ASN A 305 -4.21 5.92 0.23
C ASN A 305 -3.15 4.82 0.24
N PHE A 306 -2.07 5.02 -0.52
CA PHE A 306 -0.89 4.15 -0.52
C PHE A 306 -0.08 4.24 0.78
N TYR A 307 -0.51 5.08 1.73
CA TYR A 307 0.09 5.30 3.03
C TYR A 307 1.48 5.96 2.96
N GLY A 308 2.16 5.96 4.11
CA GLY A 308 3.39 6.69 4.40
C GLY A 308 4.50 6.60 3.37
N ILE A 309 5.15 7.74 3.11
CA ILE A 309 6.48 7.84 2.52
C ILE A 309 7.36 8.70 3.44
N THR A 310 8.68 8.64 3.31
CA THR A 310 9.58 9.40 4.19
C THR A 310 9.40 10.92 4.05
N GLY A 311 9.06 11.40 2.85
CA GLY A 311 9.11 12.82 2.51
C GLY A 311 10.51 13.32 2.18
N ASP A 312 11.50 12.42 2.16
CA ASP A 312 12.79 12.65 1.52
C ASP A 312 12.66 12.23 0.06
N PHE A 313 12.68 13.21 -0.86
CA PHE A 313 12.52 12.98 -2.29
C PHE A 313 13.85 12.77 -3.02
N SER A 314 14.96 12.63 -2.28
CA SER A 314 16.27 12.35 -2.86
C SER A 314 16.39 10.91 -3.35
N GLU A 315 17.33 10.66 -4.26
CA GLU A 315 17.63 9.30 -4.76
C GLU A 315 18.23 8.38 -3.69
N ASN A 316 18.71 8.97 -2.58
CA ASN A 316 19.29 8.25 -1.45
C ASN A 316 18.27 7.94 -0.34
N ALA A 317 17.00 8.34 -0.51
CA ALA A 317 15.96 8.08 0.46
C ALA A 317 15.81 6.56 0.71
N GLU A 318 15.66 6.16 1.98
CA GLU A 318 15.54 4.74 2.36
C GLU A 318 14.33 4.04 1.71
N ASP A 319 13.30 4.79 1.34
CA ASP A 319 12.09 4.31 0.68
C ASP A 319 11.98 4.75 -0.79
N PHE A 320 13.07 5.18 -1.43
CA PHE A 320 13.08 5.67 -2.82
C PHE A 320 12.36 4.71 -3.78
N GLY A 321 12.64 3.41 -3.69
CA GLY A 321 11.98 2.39 -4.51
C GLY A 321 10.46 2.29 -4.25
N VAL A 322 10.03 2.47 -3.00
CA VAL A 322 8.61 2.49 -2.60
C VAL A 322 7.94 3.76 -3.14
N GLN A 323 8.60 4.92 -3.06
CA GLN A 323 8.11 6.17 -3.64
C GLN A 323 7.94 6.05 -5.16
N LYS A 324 8.92 5.46 -5.87
CA LYS A 324 8.81 5.19 -7.32
C LYS A 324 7.65 4.27 -7.65
N PHE A 325 7.49 3.18 -6.89
CA PHE A 325 6.36 2.27 -7.06
C PHE A 325 5.01 3.01 -6.93
N LYS A 326 4.83 3.80 -5.86
CA LYS A 326 3.59 4.55 -5.61
C LYS A 326 3.35 5.64 -6.66
N SER A 327 4.40 6.36 -7.06
CA SER A 327 4.30 7.42 -8.09
C SER A 327 3.80 6.88 -9.42
N GLY A 328 4.12 5.63 -9.77
CA GLY A 328 3.71 5.04 -11.04
C GLY A 328 2.20 4.87 -11.20
N PHE A 329 1.46 4.87 -10.09
CA PHE A 329 -0.01 4.85 -10.08
C PHE A 329 -0.65 6.23 -10.31
N ASN A 330 0.16 7.27 -10.59
CA ASN A 330 -0.27 8.66 -10.68
C ASN A 330 -0.84 9.23 -9.37
N ALA A 331 -0.24 8.82 -8.25
CA ALA A 331 -0.54 9.35 -6.93
C ALA A 331 0.16 10.71 -6.70
N HIS A 332 -0.50 11.63 -6.01
CA HIS A 332 0.12 12.83 -5.44
C HIS A 332 0.61 12.58 -4.02
N VAL A 333 1.33 13.55 -3.44
CA VAL A 333 1.79 13.49 -2.07
C VAL A 333 1.02 14.52 -1.23
N GLU A 334 0.51 14.06 -0.10
CA GLU A 334 -0.12 14.89 0.90
C GLU A 334 0.79 15.04 2.11
N GLU A 335 1.19 16.28 2.37
CA GLU A 335 1.95 16.67 3.54
C GLU A 335 0.99 17.19 4.60
N TYR A 336 1.06 16.62 5.81
CA TYR A 336 0.20 16.97 6.93
C TYR A 336 0.88 17.98 7.87
N ILE A 337 0.07 18.76 8.59
CA ILE A 337 0.54 19.80 9.53
C ILE A 337 1.47 19.23 10.60
N GLY A 338 1.35 17.95 10.93
CA GLY A 338 2.22 17.25 11.87
C GLY A 338 1.78 17.38 13.31
N ASP A 339 2.75 17.30 14.21
CA ASP A 339 2.53 17.04 15.62
C ASP A 339 2.44 18.31 16.46
N PHE A 340 1.62 18.26 17.49
CA PHE A 340 1.57 19.24 18.56
C PHE A 340 1.70 18.55 19.91
N ILE A 341 2.58 19.07 20.78
CA ILE A 341 2.70 18.63 22.16
C ILE A 341 2.20 19.72 23.09
N LYS A 342 1.33 19.33 24.02
CA LYS A 342 0.96 20.16 25.16
C LYS A 342 1.43 19.55 26.48
N PRO A 343 2.39 20.20 27.17
CA PRO A 343 2.67 19.91 28.57
C PRO A 343 1.45 20.29 29.43
N VAL A 344 0.70 19.29 29.88
CA VAL A 344 -0.46 19.50 30.77
C VAL A 344 0.01 19.94 32.15
N ARG A 345 1.19 19.45 32.57
CA ARG A 345 1.90 19.83 33.80
C ARG A 345 3.33 20.26 33.45
N PRO A 346 3.56 21.53 33.09
CA PRO A 346 4.81 21.98 32.46
C PRO A 346 6.10 21.67 33.25
N ILE A 347 6.10 21.88 34.57
CA ILE A 347 7.27 21.63 35.42
C ILE A 347 7.63 20.15 35.41
N LEU A 348 6.63 19.28 35.63
CA LEU A 348 6.84 17.82 35.66
C LEU A 348 7.21 17.29 34.27
N TYR A 349 6.67 17.87 33.20
CA TYR A 349 7.05 17.52 31.85
C TYR A 349 8.52 17.85 31.57
N LYS A 350 9.00 19.02 32.01
CA LYS A 350 10.42 19.39 31.89
C LYS A 350 11.33 18.39 32.63
N ILE A 351 10.92 17.94 33.82
CA ILE A 351 11.65 16.89 34.56
C ILE A 351 11.64 15.59 33.76
N TYR A 352 10.48 15.17 33.25
CA TYR A 352 10.36 13.96 32.43
C TYR A 352 11.26 13.98 31.19
N THR A 353 11.33 15.11 30.48
CA THR A 353 12.20 15.25 29.30
C THR A 353 13.69 15.27 29.61
N LEU A 354 14.10 15.56 30.86
CA LEU A 354 15.51 15.51 31.28
C LEU A 354 15.92 14.11 31.76
N LEU A 355 14.95 13.27 32.15
CA LEU A 355 15.18 11.90 32.64
C LEU A 355 15.15 10.85 31.51
N LYS A 356 14.72 11.25 30.32
CA LYS A 356 14.60 10.42 29.13
C LYS A 356 15.73 10.78 28.19
#